data_AF-A0A067D2Q0-F1
#
_entry.id   AF-A0A067D2Q0-F1
#
_cell.length_a   1.000
_cell.length_b   1.000
_cell.length_c   1.000
_cell.angle_alpha   90.00
_cell.angle_beta   90.00
_cell.angle_gamma   90.00
#
_symmetry.space_group_name_H-M   'P 1'
#
loop_
_entity.id
_entity.type
_entity.pdbx_description
1 polymer ?
#
loop_
_entity_poly.entity_id
_entity_poly.type
_entity_poly.pdbx_seq_one_letter_code
_entity_poly.pdbx_strand_id
1 'polypeptide(L)'
;MDALLSTETVLAVAIAVVVIAIVQRVFAPAPPAPTPPLTPAPEKPAIVARYFTLDELRPFNGENGKPIYVAIKGDVYDVSTKADFYGPGAGYHLFAGRETARALAKMSFEAADLDNTDISELNFMEKEVLNDWIVKFRDFNSYPIVGRVLMQKDMTRDELATYTTMPIYVAVKGTIYDVTIGGADHYGPNGGYKLFAGKDASRALALMSFDAINLENPHLDDLNETQTKTLNDWEAKFAAKYGVVGKLLP
;
A
#
# COMPACT_ATOMS: atom_id res chain seq x y z
N MET A 1 -44.68 18.44 -44.40
CA MET A 1 -44.02 19.60 -45.01
C MET A 1 -45.03 20.74 -45.03
N ASP A 2 -44.98 21.81 -44.26
CA ASP A 2 -44.19 22.25 -43.11
C ASP A 2 -45.15 23.16 -42.32
N ALA A 3 -45.25 23.00 -41.01
CA ALA A 3 -46.03 23.91 -40.18
C ALA A 3 -45.21 25.20 -39.98
N LEU A 4 -45.35 26.15 -40.91
CA LEU A 4 -44.77 27.49 -40.78
C LEU A 4 -45.40 28.18 -39.56
N LEU A 5 -44.58 28.46 -38.55
CA LEU A 5 -44.95 29.26 -37.38
C LEU A 5 -45.41 30.64 -37.85
N SER A 6 -46.51 31.17 -37.28
CA SER A 6 -46.96 32.52 -37.60
C SER A 6 -45.88 33.54 -37.23
N THR A 7 -45.78 34.62 -38.01
CA THR A 7 -44.82 35.72 -37.77
C THR A 7 -44.92 36.29 -36.35
N GLU A 8 -46.13 36.33 -35.78
CA GLU A 8 -46.36 36.73 -34.38
C GLU A 8 -45.73 35.75 -33.38
N THR A 9 -45.81 34.43 -33.64
CA THR A 9 -45.18 33.41 -32.79
C THR A 9 -43.66 33.50 -32.85
N VAL A 10 -43.10 33.74 -34.04
CA VAL A 10 -41.65 33.93 -34.22
C VAL A 10 -41.17 35.18 -33.50
N LEU A 11 -41.92 36.29 -33.59
CA LEU A 11 -41.58 37.54 -32.89
C LEU A 11 -41.68 37.41 -31.37
N ALA A 12 -42.71 36.73 -30.86
CA ALA A 12 -42.88 36.49 -29.42
C ALA A 12 -41.74 35.64 -28.85
N VAL A 13 -41.32 34.57 -29.57
CA VAL A 13 -40.18 33.73 -29.17
C VAL A 13 -38.87 34.52 -29.22
N ALA A 14 -38.65 35.33 -30.25
CA ALA A 14 -37.45 36.17 -30.35
C ALA A 14 -37.36 37.18 -29.20
N ILE A 15 -38.47 37.84 -28.84
CA ILE A 15 -38.52 38.75 -27.69
C ILE A 15 -38.27 38.00 -26.39
N ALA A 16 -38.89 36.83 -26.19
CA ALA A 16 -38.66 36.02 -24.98
C ALA A 16 -37.19 35.60 -24.85
N VAL A 17 -36.54 35.18 -25.94
CA VAL A 17 -35.11 34.82 -25.95
C VAL A 17 -34.23 36.02 -25.62
N VAL A 18 -34.54 37.21 -26.17
CA VAL A 18 -33.79 38.43 -25.86
C VAL A 18 -33.99 38.85 -24.40
N VAL A 19 -35.21 38.78 -23.87
CA VAL A 19 -35.50 39.07 -22.46
C VAL A 19 -34.78 38.09 -21.54
N ILE A 20 -34.80 36.79 -21.84
CA ILE A 20 -34.07 35.77 -21.07
C ILE A 20 -32.56 36.04 -21.11
N ALA A 21 -32.00 36.39 -22.28
CA ALA A 21 -30.57 36.71 -22.40
C ALA A 21 -30.19 37.98 -21.61
N ILE A 22 -31.06 38.99 -21.57
CA ILE A 22 -30.85 40.20 -20.76
C ILE A 22 -30.94 39.86 -19.27
N VAL A 23 -31.96 39.11 -18.84
CA VAL A 23 -32.12 38.67 -17.44
C VAL A 23 -30.92 37.82 -17.00
N GLN A 24 -30.44 36.89 -17.84
CA GLN A 24 -29.24 36.10 -17.54
C GLN A 24 -27.98 36.96 -17.44
N ARG A 25 -27.85 38.05 -18.20
CA ARG A 25 -26.71 38.98 -18.08
C ARG A 25 -26.81 39.90 -16.86
N VAL A 26 -28.01 40.37 -16.51
CA VAL A 26 -28.24 41.29 -15.39
C VAL A 26 -28.18 40.57 -14.03
N PHE A 27 -28.63 39.31 -13.99
CA PHE A 27 -28.66 38.49 -12.77
C PHE A 27 -27.63 37.35 -12.78
N ALA A 28 -26.63 37.41 -13.67
CA ALA A 28 -25.50 36.48 -13.59
C ALA A 28 -24.82 36.65 -12.22
N PRO A 29 -24.63 35.57 -11.45
CA PRO A 29 -23.83 35.65 -10.23
C PRO A 29 -22.43 36.14 -10.60
N ALA A 30 -21.88 37.05 -9.80
CA ALA A 30 -20.51 37.51 -9.98
C ALA A 30 -19.59 36.27 -10.05
N PRO A 31 -18.62 36.23 -11.00
CA PRO A 31 -17.65 35.14 -11.02
C PRO A 31 -17.02 35.03 -9.62
N PRO A 32 -16.86 33.80 -9.09
CA PRO A 32 -16.25 33.61 -7.78
C PRO A 32 -14.90 34.32 -7.77
N ALA A 33 -14.65 35.08 -6.71
CA ALA A 33 -13.37 35.76 -6.53
C ALA A 33 -12.24 34.73 -6.71
N PRO A 34 -11.12 35.11 -7.37
CA PRO A 34 -9.96 34.23 -7.45
C PRO A 34 -9.58 33.84 -6.02
N THR A 35 -9.63 32.54 -5.73
CA THR A 35 -9.14 32.01 -4.46
C THR A 35 -7.70 32.50 -4.29
N PRO A 36 -7.35 33.10 -3.14
CA PRO A 36 -5.96 33.36 -2.81
C PRO A 36 -5.16 32.08 -3.04
N PRO A 37 -3.92 32.15 -3.57
CA PRO A 37 -3.06 30.99 -3.64
C PRO A 37 -3.04 30.34 -2.26
N LEU A 38 -3.52 29.10 -2.17
CA LEU A 38 -3.34 28.29 -0.97
C LEU A 38 -1.84 28.27 -0.73
N THR A 39 -1.40 28.90 0.36
CA THR A 39 -0.01 28.75 0.81
C THR A 39 0.17 27.24 0.98
N PRO A 40 1.14 26.60 0.32
CA PRO A 40 1.38 25.18 0.56
C PRO A 40 1.58 25.03 2.06
N ALA A 41 0.76 24.20 2.70
CA ALA A 41 1.04 23.79 4.06
C ALA A 41 2.51 23.31 4.08
N PRO A 42 3.30 23.64 5.12
CA PRO A 42 4.67 23.18 5.21
C PRO A 42 4.68 21.68 4.94
N GLU A 43 5.35 21.29 3.84
CA GLU A 43 5.38 19.92 3.37
C GLU A 43 6.04 19.11 4.50
N LYS A 44 5.22 18.31 5.22
CA LYS A 44 5.71 17.43 6.29
C LYS A 44 6.88 16.65 5.68
N PRO A 45 8.06 16.62 6.31
CA PRO A 45 9.23 15.98 5.73
C PRO A 45 8.84 14.60 5.19
N ALA A 46 9.14 14.34 3.90
CA ALA A 46 8.76 13.09 3.27
C ALA A 46 9.34 11.94 4.11
N ILE A 47 8.45 11.16 4.74
CA ILE A 47 8.86 10.07 5.60
C ILE A 47 9.44 8.98 4.69
N VAL A 48 10.74 8.77 4.77
CA VAL A 48 11.42 7.71 4.01
C VAL A 48 10.97 6.37 4.60
N ALA A 49 10.22 5.60 3.81
CA ALA A 49 9.74 4.30 4.23
C ALA A 49 10.91 3.38 4.60
N ARG A 50 10.81 2.69 5.74
CA ARG A 50 11.84 1.77 6.23
C ARG A 50 11.25 0.56 6.94
N TYR A 51 12.09 -0.43 7.22
CA TYR A 51 11.72 -1.50 8.13
C TYR A 51 11.81 -1.03 9.58
N PHE A 52 10.88 -1.52 10.39
CA PHE A 52 10.84 -1.34 11.84
C PHE A 52 10.91 -2.71 12.52
N THR A 53 11.72 -2.80 13.57
CA THR A 53 11.48 -3.81 14.61
C THR A 53 10.31 -3.35 15.49
N LEU A 54 9.71 -4.26 16.26
CA LEU A 54 8.65 -3.90 17.21
C LEU A 54 9.14 -2.85 18.21
N ASP A 55 10.36 -3.02 18.74
CA ASP A 55 10.98 -2.06 19.66
C ASP A 55 11.26 -0.70 19.03
N GLU A 56 11.67 -0.67 17.76
CA GLU A 56 11.86 0.58 17.03
C GLU A 56 10.53 1.30 16.73
N LEU A 57 9.42 0.56 16.65
CA LEU A 57 8.10 1.12 16.42
C LEU A 57 7.50 1.74 17.70
N ARG A 58 7.83 1.19 18.88
CA ARG A 58 7.32 1.63 20.19
C ARG A 58 7.28 3.15 20.42
N PRO A 59 8.34 3.91 20.10
CA PRO A 59 8.36 5.34 20.42
C PRO A 59 7.37 6.16 19.60
N PHE A 60 6.80 5.60 18.53
CA PHE A 60 5.85 6.30 17.65
C PHE A 60 4.41 6.15 18.18
N ASN A 61 4.23 6.48 19.46
CA ASN A 61 2.96 6.36 20.18
C ASN A 61 2.22 7.70 20.35
N GLY A 62 2.76 8.82 19.84
CA GLY A 62 2.20 10.17 20.05
C GLY A 62 2.70 10.90 21.28
N GLU A 63 3.51 10.25 22.12
CA GLU A 63 4.13 10.92 23.28
C GLU A 63 5.39 11.68 22.85
N ASN A 64 5.83 12.62 23.69
CA ASN A 64 7.07 13.38 23.49
C ASN A 64 7.16 14.08 22.12
N GLY A 65 6.02 14.44 21.52
CA GLY A 65 5.93 15.08 20.21
C GLY A 65 6.26 14.17 19.03
N LYS A 66 6.37 12.85 19.23
CA LYS A 66 6.59 11.89 18.14
C LYS A 66 5.28 11.63 17.37
N PRO A 67 5.36 11.22 16.08
CA PRO A 67 4.21 10.75 15.33
C PRO A 67 3.50 9.56 15.99
N ILE A 68 2.28 9.28 15.57
CA ILE A 68 1.49 8.12 15.99
C ILE A 68 1.47 7.11 14.83
N TYR A 69 2.14 5.98 15.01
CA TYR A 69 2.16 4.89 14.03
C TYR A 69 1.41 3.67 14.56
N VAL A 70 0.74 2.94 13.68
CA VAL A 70 0.09 1.66 13.98
C VAL A 70 0.46 0.69 12.88
N ALA A 71 1.00 -0.47 13.23
CA ALA A 71 1.26 -1.54 12.29
C ALA A 71 0.10 -2.53 12.25
N ILE A 72 -0.33 -2.90 11.04
CA ILE A 72 -1.34 -3.93 10.81
C ILE A 72 -0.82 -4.86 9.71
N LYS A 73 -0.57 -6.11 10.07
CA LYS A 73 -0.13 -7.18 9.16
C LYS A 73 1.15 -6.78 8.41
N GLY A 74 2.04 -6.13 9.14
CA GLY A 74 3.33 -5.67 8.67
C GLY A 74 3.33 -4.29 8.01
N ASP A 75 2.21 -3.70 7.59
CA ASP A 75 2.21 -2.32 7.08
C ASP A 75 2.14 -1.33 8.23
N VAL A 76 3.06 -0.35 8.28
CA VAL A 76 3.11 0.70 9.31
C VAL A 76 2.42 1.95 8.80
N TYR A 77 1.27 2.30 9.37
CA TYR A 77 0.46 3.45 8.99
C TYR A 77 0.74 4.67 9.88
N ASP A 78 0.89 5.85 9.29
CA ASP A 78 0.88 7.14 10.02
C ASP A 78 -0.56 7.57 10.29
N VAL A 79 -0.99 7.40 11.54
CA VAL A 79 -2.33 7.77 12.03
C VAL A 79 -2.30 9.06 12.85
N SER A 80 -1.23 9.87 12.76
CA SER A 80 -1.07 11.11 13.54
C SER A 80 -2.22 12.10 13.33
N THR A 81 -2.88 12.07 12.17
CA THR A 81 -4.06 12.92 11.87
C THR A 81 -5.32 12.53 12.65
N LYS A 82 -5.29 11.42 13.39
CA LYS A 82 -6.38 10.89 14.20
C LYS A 82 -5.95 10.72 15.67
N ALA A 83 -5.21 11.70 16.19
CA ALA A 83 -4.78 11.76 17.59
C ALA A 83 -5.95 11.63 18.59
N ASP A 84 -7.16 12.07 18.24
CA ASP A 84 -8.35 11.90 19.09
C ASP A 84 -8.73 10.43 19.34
N PHE A 85 -8.22 9.50 18.51
CA PHE A 85 -8.44 8.06 18.65
C PHE A 85 -7.20 7.33 19.18
N TYR A 86 -6.01 7.68 18.68
CA TYR A 86 -4.77 6.93 18.92
C TYR A 86 -3.73 7.69 19.77
N GLY A 87 -3.94 8.97 20.03
CA GLY A 87 -3.02 9.80 20.82
C GLY A 87 -3.09 9.51 22.31
N PRO A 88 -2.15 10.04 23.12
CA PRO A 88 -2.12 9.81 24.56
C PRO A 88 -3.45 10.14 25.23
N GLY A 89 -3.99 9.17 25.98
CA GLY A 89 -5.28 9.28 26.67
C GLY A 89 -6.51 8.95 25.82
N ALA A 90 -6.35 8.70 24.51
CA ALA A 90 -7.45 8.27 23.64
C ALA A 90 -7.75 6.77 23.76
N GLY A 91 -8.97 6.37 23.37
CA GLY A 91 -9.48 5.01 23.59
C GLY A 91 -8.70 3.90 22.88
N TYR A 92 -8.04 4.21 21.76
CA TYR A 92 -7.21 3.25 21.00
C TYR A 92 -5.71 3.52 21.15
N HIS A 93 -5.31 4.31 22.15
CA HIS A 93 -3.90 4.65 22.35
C HIS A 93 -2.99 3.42 22.55
N LEU A 94 -3.53 2.33 23.11
CA LEU A 94 -2.78 1.09 23.29
C LEU A 94 -2.23 0.48 21.98
N PHE A 95 -2.80 0.83 20.83
CA PHE A 95 -2.33 0.39 19.50
C PHE A 95 -1.18 1.24 18.96
N ALA A 96 -0.94 2.42 19.54
CA ALA A 96 0.06 3.37 19.09
C ALA A 96 1.48 2.82 19.33
N GLY A 97 2.31 2.84 18.29
CA GLY A 97 3.66 2.29 18.29
C GLY A 97 3.71 0.75 18.32
N ARG A 98 2.65 0.05 17.86
CA ARG A 98 2.51 -1.40 18.00
C ARG A 98 2.18 -2.10 16.69
N GLU A 99 2.48 -3.39 16.61
CA GLU A 99 1.82 -4.31 15.67
C GLU A 99 0.53 -4.80 16.31
N THR A 100 -0.57 -4.70 15.56
CA THR A 100 -1.92 -4.84 16.11
C THR A 100 -2.81 -5.80 15.32
N ALA A 101 -2.31 -6.50 14.30
CA ALA A 101 -3.14 -7.37 13.48
C ALA A 101 -3.90 -8.40 14.31
N ARG A 102 -3.20 -9.08 15.23
CA ARG A 102 -3.83 -10.09 16.08
C ARG A 102 -4.87 -9.48 17.03
N ALA A 103 -4.53 -8.36 17.68
CA ALA A 103 -5.45 -7.66 18.57
C ALA A 103 -6.72 -7.18 17.85
N LEU A 104 -6.57 -6.59 16.65
CA LEU A 104 -7.70 -6.13 15.84
C LEU A 104 -8.55 -7.29 15.33
N ALA A 105 -7.93 -8.38 14.87
CA ALA A 105 -8.62 -9.59 14.41
C ALA A 105 -9.53 -10.19 15.49
N LYS A 106 -9.02 -10.22 16.72
CA LYS A 106 -9.69 -10.81 17.88
C LYS A 106 -10.54 -9.83 18.66
N MET A 107 -10.56 -8.55 18.26
CA MET A 107 -11.18 -7.44 19.01
C MET A 107 -10.70 -7.40 20.48
N SER A 108 -9.40 -7.61 20.68
CA SER A 108 -8.77 -7.83 21.97
C SER A 108 -7.95 -6.61 22.40
N PHE A 109 -7.97 -6.32 23.70
CA PHE A 109 -7.08 -5.35 24.35
C PHE A 109 -6.02 -6.03 25.23
N GLU A 110 -5.91 -7.35 25.16
CA GLU A 110 -4.98 -8.13 25.96
C GLU A 110 -3.54 -7.95 25.47
N ALA A 111 -2.61 -7.81 26.42
CA ALA A 111 -1.19 -7.60 26.10
C ALA A 111 -0.58 -8.72 25.25
N ALA A 112 -1.08 -9.95 25.37
CA ALA A 112 -0.60 -11.11 24.60
C ALA A 112 -0.98 -11.07 23.11
N ASP A 113 -1.98 -10.27 22.73
CA ASP A 113 -2.40 -10.09 21.34
C ASP A 113 -1.76 -8.84 20.69
N LEU A 114 -1.10 -7.98 21.47
CA LEU A 114 -0.32 -6.83 20.97
C LEU A 114 1.11 -7.26 20.66
N ASP A 115 1.69 -6.69 19.60
CA ASP A 115 3.06 -6.99 19.15
C ASP A 115 3.30 -8.46 18.80
N ASN A 116 2.22 -9.19 18.54
CA ASN A 116 2.27 -10.57 18.16
C ASN A 116 2.04 -10.69 16.64
N THR A 117 3.14 -10.86 15.92
CA THR A 117 3.14 -11.01 14.46
C THR A 117 2.60 -12.37 14.01
N ASP A 118 2.41 -13.33 14.92
CA ASP A 118 1.84 -14.63 14.58
C ASP A 118 0.30 -14.57 14.55
N ILE A 119 -0.20 -14.59 13.32
CA ILE A 119 -1.62 -14.61 12.98
C ILE A 119 -2.03 -15.91 12.27
N SER A 120 -1.20 -16.94 12.34
CA SER A 120 -1.47 -18.24 11.69
C SER A 120 -2.72 -18.93 12.25
N GLU A 121 -2.91 -18.84 13.56
CA GLU A 121 -4.02 -19.42 14.33
C GLU A 121 -5.36 -18.69 14.19
N LEU A 122 -5.41 -17.56 13.46
CA LEU A 122 -6.67 -16.84 13.28
C LEU A 122 -7.67 -17.69 12.50
N ASN A 123 -8.88 -17.80 13.03
CA ASN A 123 -9.98 -18.47 12.34
C ASN A 123 -10.52 -17.62 11.18
N PHE A 124 -11.43 -18.19 10.38
CA PHE A 124 -11.99 -17.51 9.21
C PHE A 124 -12.64 -16.16 9.56
N MET A 125 -13.45 -16.10 10.62
CA MET A 125 -14.13 -14.87 11.02
C MET A 125 -13.13 -13.81 11.50
N GLU A 126 -12.11 -14.20 12.26
CA GLU A 126 -11.06 -13.29 12.72
C GLU A 126 -10.23 -12.72 11.55
N LYS A 127 -9.99 -13.54 10.51
CA LYS A 127 -9.33 -13.10 9.28
C LYS A 127 -10.17 -12.08 8.50
N GLU A 128 -11.49 -12.27 8.43
CA GLU A 128 -12.39 -11.29 7.82
C GLU A 128 -12.40 -9.97 8.60
N VAL A 129 -12.48 -10.03 9.94
CA VAL A 129 -12.39 -8.82 10.80
C VAL A 129 -11.07 -8.08 10.59
N LEU A 130 -9.95 -8.80 10.53
CA LEU A 130 -8.65 -8.20 10.24
C LEU A 130 -8.63 -7.55 8.85
N ASN A 131 -9.21 -8.20 7.84
CA ASN A 131 -9.28 -7.66 6.50
C ASN A 131 -10.11 -6.36 6.44
N ASP A 132 -11.23 -6.30 7.16
CA ASP A 132 -12.04 -5.08 7.27
C ASP A 132 -11.24 -3.93 7.89
N TRP A 133 -10.43 -4.21 8.92
CA TRP A 133 -9.53 -3.21 9.50
C TRP A 133 -8.46 -2.73 8.52
N ILE A 134 -7.85 -3.64 7.75
CA ILE A 134 -6.87 -3.30 6.72
C ILE A 134 -7.50 -2.40 5.65
N VAL A 135 -8.68 -2.75 5.13
CA VAL A 135 -9.43 -1.93 4.16
C VAL A 135 -9.78 -0.57 4.76
N LYS A 136 -10.19 -0.52 6.02
CA LYS A 136 -10.50 0.74 6.71
C LYS A 136 -9.27 1.64 6.83
N PHE A 137 -8.10 1.10 7.16
CA PHE A 137 -6.87 1.87 7.29
C PHE A 137 -6.34 2.33 5.92
N ARG A 138 -6.29 1.42 4.95
CA ARG A 138 -5.68 1.64 3.65
C ARG A 138 -6.60 2.39 2.67
N ASP A 139 -7.86 2.00 2.58
CA ASP A 139 -8.75 2.43 1.49
C ASP A 139 -9.77 3.48 1.96
N PHE A 140 -10.34 3.30 3.15
CA PHE A 140 -11.34 4.25 3.67
C PHE A 140 -10.70 5.51 4.28
N ASN A 141 -9.71 5.33 5.15
CA ASN A 141 -9.01 6.45 5.78
C ASN A 141 -7.78 6.91 4.99
N SER A 142 -7.26 6.06 4.09
CA SER A 142 -6.08 6.34 3.28
C SER A 142 -4.88 6.81 4.11
N TYR A 143 -4.62 6.14 5.23
CA TYR A 143 -3.46 6.48 6.05
C TYR A 143 -2.16 6.20 5.27
N PRO A 144 -1.18 7.13 5.28
CA PRO A 144 0.09 6.91 4.62
C PRO A 144 0.84 5.72 5.23
N ILE A 145 1.34 4.81 4.39
CA ILE A 145 2.25 3.76 4.83
C ILE A 145 3.66 4.35 4.89
N VAL A 146 4.25 4.33 6.09
CA VAL A 146 5.57 4.92 6.40
C VAL A 146 6.65 3.87 6.64
N GLY A 147 6.32 2.60 6.49
CA GLY A 147 7.28 1.51 6.62
C GLY A 147 6.62 0.17 6.80
N ARG A 148 7.43 -0.82 7.16
CA ARG A 148 6.97 -2.20 7.38
C ARG A 148 7.60 -2.86 8.59
N VAL A 149 6.84 -3.70 9.28
CA VAL A 149 7.35 -4.74 10.19
C VAL A 149 7.39 -6.05 9.40
N LEU A 150 8.51 -6.77 9.46
CA LEU A 150 8.65 -8.03 8.73
C LEU A 150 7.83 -9.14 9.41
N MET A 151 6.79 -9.61 8.71
CA MET A 151 5.95 -10.73 9.14
C MET A 151 6.66 -12.03 8.78
N GLN A 152 7.44 -12.59 9.71
CA GLN A 152 8.23 -13.80 9.48
C GLN A 152 7.31 -14.99 9.12
N LYS A 153 7.53 -15.59 7.96
CA LYS A 153 6.74 -16.72 7.46
C LYS A 153 7.51 -17.48 6.37
N ASP A 154 7.69 -18.78 6.59
CA ASP A 154 8.02 -19.71 5.52
C ASP A 154 6.78 -19.99 4.68
N MET A 155 6.94 -20.11 3.36
CA MET A 155 5.81 -20.19 2.43
C MET A 155 6.02 -21.27 1.39
N THR A 156 4.94 -21.89 0.94
CA THR A 156 4.94 -22.63 -0.34
C THR A 156 4.97 -21.64 -1.52
N ARG A 157 5.15 -22.17 -2.74
CA ARG A 157 5.06 -21.34 -3.96
C ARG A 157 3.67 -20.75 -4.17
N ASP A 158 2.63 -21.52 -3.88
CA ASP A 158 1.25 -21.07 -4.04
C ASP A 158 0.92 -19.92 -3.08
N GLU A 159 1.43 -20.00 -1.85
CA GLU A 159 1.30 -18.89 -0.90
C GLU A 159 2.10 -17.67 -1.35
N LEU A 160 3.36 -17.87 -1.78
CA LEU A 160 4.21 -16.80 -2.28
C LEU A 160 3.59 -16.08 -3.49
N ALA A 161 2.91 -16.81 -4.38
CA ALA A 161 2.26 -16.29 -5.58
C ALA A 161 1.16 -15.24 -5.30
N THR A 162 0.70 -15.12 -4.05
CA THR A 162 -0.28 -14.10 -3.65
C THR A 162 0.35 -12.72 -3.40
N TYR A 163 1.68 -12.63 -3.25
CA TYR A 163 2.40 -11.42 -2.85
C TYR A 163 3.00 -10.65 -4.04
N THR A 164 2.13 -10.18 -4.94
CA THR A 164 2.53 -9.54 -6.20
C THR A 164 2.42 -8.01 -6.22
N THR A 165 1.68 -7.41 -5.28
CA THR A 165 1.32 -5.98 -5.32
C THR A 165 1.62 -5.27 -4.01
N MET A 166 1.07 -5.74 -2.88
CA MET A 166 1.38 -5.24 -1.54
C MET A 166 0.97 -6.27 -0.47
N PRO A 167 1.90 -6.83 0.31
CA PRO A 167 3.35 -6.76 0.10
C PRO A 167 3.77 -7.34 -1.27
N ILE A 168 4.98 -7.00 -1.71
CA ILE A 168 5.62 -7.63 -2.87
C ILE A 168 6.76 -8.50 -2.36
N TYR A 169 6.66 -9.81 -2.59
CA TYR A 169 7.71 -10.76 -2.20
C TYR A 169 8.37 -11.38 -3.43
N VAL A 170 9.66 -11.68 -3.32
CA VAL A 170 10.43 -12.40 -4.34
C VAL A 170 11.33 -13.40 -3.62
N ALA A 171 11.33 -14.64 -4.07
CA ALA A 171 12.25 -15.65 -3.59
C ALA A 171 13.51 -15.70 -4.47
N VAL A 172 14.67 -15.82 -3.83
CA VAL A 172 15.97 -16.04 -4.47
C VAL A 172 16.73 -17.07 -3.63
N LYS A 173 17.16 -18.17 -4.28
CA LYS A 173 17.78 -19.36 -3.68
C LYS A 173 17.04 -19.85 -2.44
N GLY A 174 15.71 -19.97 -2.55
CA GLY A 174 14.85 -20.42 -1.46
C GLY A 174 14.72 -19.44 -0.28
N THR A 175 15.28 -18.23 -0.35
CA THR A 175 15.06 -17.17 0.63
C THR A 175 14.02 -16.18 0.11
N ILE A 176 12.99 -15.91 0.89
CA ILE A 176 11.92 -14.96 0.55
C ILE A 176 12.29 -13.57 1.06
N TYR A 177 12.32 -12.60 0.16
CA TYR A 177 12.62 -11.21 0.46
C TYR A 177 11.36 -10.33 0.31
N ASP A 178 11.17 -9.43 1.26
CA ASP A 178 10.21 -8.33 1.14
C ASP A 178 10.83 -7.24 0.27
N VAL A 179 10.38 -7.11 -0.97
CA VAL A 179 10.88 -6.09 -1.91
C VAL A 179 9.94 -4.90 -2.02
N THR A 180 8.99 -4.76 -1.09
CA THR A 180 8.02 -3.65 -1.09
C THR A 180 8.73 -2.31 -0.93
N ILE A 181 9.60 -2.18 0.07
CA ILE A 181 10.35 -0.94 0.33
C ILE A 181 11.58 -0.89 -0.60
N GLY A 182 11.67 0.15 -1.43
CA GLY A 182 12.80 0.35 -2.34
C GLY A 182 12.89 -0.64 -3.51
N GLY A 183 11.90 -1.52 -3.67
CA GLY A 183 11.76 -2.43 -4.80
C GLY A 183 10.43 -2.32 -5.55
N ALA A 184 9.43 -1.58 -5.04
CA ALA A 184 8.14 -1.42 -5.72
C ALA A 184 8.24 -0.86 -7.16
N ASP A 185 9.17 0.06 -7.43
CA ASP A 185 9.39 0.59 -8.79
C ASP A 185 9.94 -0.46 -9.77
N HIS A 186 10.50 -1.55 -9.24
CA HIS A 186 11.09 -2.64 -10.00
C HIS A 186 10.14 -3.82 -10.12
N TYR A 187 9.59 -4.29 -8.99
CA TYR A 187 8.82 -5.51 -8.89
C TYR A 187 7.31 -5.27 -8.77
N GLY A 188 6.87 -4.04 -8.54
CA GLY A 188 5.45 -3.70 -8.50
C GLY A 188 4.79 -3.77 -9.88
N PRO A 189 3.47 -3.59 -9.98
CA PRO A 189 2.68 -3.81 -11.21
C PRO A 189 3.17 -3.07 -12.46
N ASN A 190 3.84 -1.92 -12.25
CA ASN A 190 4.35 -1.06 -13.31
C ASN A 190 5.87 -1.19 -13.52
N GLY A 191 6.55 -2.00 -12.72
CA GLY A 191 8.00 -2.18 -12.77
C GLY A 191 8.45 -3.14 -13.88
N GLY A 192 9.69 -2.99 -14.33
CA GLY A 192 10.27 -3.83 -15.39
C GLY A 192 10.52 -5.28 -14.97
N TYR A 193 10.63 -5.55 -13.67
CA TYR A 193 10.87 -6.87 -13.08
C TYR A 193 9.62 -7.46 -12.41
N LYS A 194 8.44 -6.93 -12.72
CA LYS A 194 7.15 -7.35 -12.12
C LYS A 194 6.84 -8.85 -12.27
N LEU A 195 7.43 -9.51 -13.25
CA LEU A 195 7.26 -10.95 -13.47
C LEU A 195 7.88 -11.80 -12.35
N PHE A 196 8.79 -11.26 -11.55
CA PHE A 196 9.38 -11.95 -10.39
C PHE A 196 8.53 -11.85 -9.13
N ALA A 197 7.59 -10.92 -9.09
CA ALA A 197 6.73 -10.71 -7.92
C ALA A 197 5.91 -11.98 -7.64
N GLY A 198 5.96 -12.45 -6.39
CA GLY A 198 5.33 -13.68 -5.94
C GLY A 198 5.98 -14.97 -6.48
N LYS A 199 7.22 -14.93 -6.97
CA LYS A 199 7.89 -16.12 -7.55
C LYS A 199 9.25 -16.40 -6.95
N ASP A 200 9.73 -17.63 -7.15
CA ASP A 200 11.14 -17.95 -7.10
C ASP A 200 11.83 -17.48 -8.39
N ALA A 201 12.52 -16.36 -8.30
CA ALA A 201 13.21 -15.74 -9.42
C ALA A 201 14.60 -16.33 -9.68
N SER A 202 15.03 -17.35 -8.92
CA SER A 202 16.41 -17.85 -8.95
C SER A 202 16.89 -18.20 -10.35
N ARG A 203 16.15 -19.05 -11.06
CA ARG A 203 16.54 -19.51 -12.39
C ARG A 203 16.53 -18.36 -13.40
N ALA A 204 15.46 -17.56 -13.40
CA ALA A 204 15.31 -16.42 -14.29
C ALA A 204 16.43 -15.39 -14.10
N LEU A 205 16.84 -15.11 -12.86
CA LEU A 205 17.97 -14.25 -12.54
C LEU A 205 19.32 -14.84 -12.98
N ALA A 206 19.53 -16.14 -12.77
CA ALA A 206 20.74 -16.85 -13.20
C ALA A 206 20.94 -16.80 -14.72
N LEU A 207 19.83 -16.95 -15.46
CA LEU A 207 19.80 -16.98 -16.92
C LEU A 207 19.60 -15.60 -17.56
N MET A 208 19.38 -14.55 -16.75
CA MET A 208 19.03 -13.19 -17.20
C MET A 208 17.86 -13.20 -18.19
N SER A 209 16.82 -13.97 -17.89
CA SER A 209 15.70 -14.23 -18.78
C SER A 209 14.36 -13.87 -18.14
N PHE A 210 13.43 -13.41 -18.96
CA PHE A 210 12.02 -13.22 -18.59
C PHE A 210 11.10 -14.28 -19.22
N ASP A 211 11.68 -15.33 -19.80
CA ASP A 211 10.90 -16.38 -20.44
C ASP A 211 10.15 -17.19 -19.39
N ALA A 212 8.88 -17.49 -19.67
CA ALA A 212 8.00 -18.23 -18.75
C ALA A 212 8.61 -19.55 -18.28
N ILE A 213 9.32 -20.27 -19.16
CA ILE A 213 10.00 -21.52 -18.81
C ILE A 213 11.03 -21.35 -17.70
N ASN A 214 11.67 -20.18 -17.59
CA ASN A 214 12.67 -19.91 -16.56
C ASN A 214 12.06 -19.27 -15.31
N LEU A 215 10.89 -18.66 -15.42
CA LEU A 215 10.13 -18.10 -14.29
C LEU A 215 9.40 -19.17 -13.47
N GLU A 216 8.96 -20.26 -14.12
CA GLU A 216 8.20 -21.33 -13.47
C GLU A 216 9.06 -22.55 -13.08
N ASN A 217 10.27 -22.66 -13.63
CA ASN A 217 11.14 -23.80 -13.38
C ASN A 217 12.06 -23.56 -12.16
N PRO A 218 11.93 -24.36 -11.08
CA PRO A 218 12.76 -24.22 -9.89
C PRO A 218 14.12 -24.91 -9.97
N HIS A 219 14.37 -25.72 -11.00
CA HIS A 219 15.58 -26.49 -11.12
C HIS A 219 16.77 -25.57 -11.44
N LEU A 220 17.89 -25.80 -10.73
CA LEU A 220 19.13 -25.03 -10.83
C LEU A 220 20.35 -25.94 -11.08
N ASP A 221 20.14 -27.24 -11.20
CA ASP A 221 21.17 -28.28 -11.34
C ASP A 221 21.84 -28.27 -12.73
N ASP A 222 21.23 -27.63 -13.72
CA ASP A 222 21.75 -27.45 -15.07
C ASP A 222 22.51 -26.12 -15.28
N LEU A 223 22.61 -25.28 -14.24
CA LEU A 223 23.31 -24.01 -14.35
C LEU A 223 24.83 -24.22 -14.49
N ASN A 224 25.43 -23.52 -15.45
CA ASN A 224 26.88 -23.46 -15.56
C ASN A 224 27.51 -22.53 -14.50
N GLU A 225 28.84 -22.51 -14.42
CA GLU A 225 29.58 -21.72 -13.42
C GLU A 225 29.26 -20.22 -13.51
N THR A 226 29.16 -19.66 -14.73
CA THR A 226 28.84 -18.25 -14.94
C THR A 226 27.42 -17.92 -14.46
N GLN A 227 26.44 -18.75 -14.79
CA GLN A 227 25.05 -18.58 -14.36
C GLN A 227 24.91 -18.72 -12.85
N THR A 228 25.62 -19.70 -12.26
CA THR A 228 25.69 -19.89 -10.80
C THR A 228 26.29 -18.67 -10.11
N LYS A 229 27.37 -18.11 -10.66
CA LYS A 229 27.97 -16.88 -10.14
C LYS A 229 26.99 -15.70 -10.23
N THR A 230 26.32 -15.51 -11.37
CA THR A 230 25.31 -14.46 -11.56
C THR A 230 24.20 -14.57 -10.50
N LEU A 231 23.70 -15.77 -10.24
CA LEU A 231 22.68 -16.00 -9.22
C LEU A 231 23.18 -15.67 -7.81
N ASN A 232 24.40 -16.06 -7.45
CA ASN A 232 25.00 -15.74 -6.15
C ASN A 232 25.20 -14.21 -5.99
N ASP A 233 25.60 -13.51 -7.04
CA ASP A 233 25.73 -12.05 -7.02
C ASP A 233 24.35 -11.38 -6.82
N TRP A 234 23.28 -11.93 -7.38
CA TRP A 234 21.90 -11.47 -7.16
C TRP A 234 21.43 -11.73 -5.73
N GLU A 235 21.63 -12.93 -5.20
CA GLU A 235 21.30 -13.27 -3.81
C GLU A 235 21.96 -12.29 -2.84
N ALA A 236 23.26 -11.98 -3.03
CA ALA A 236 23.98 -11.01 -2.20
C ALA A 236 23.38 -9.60 -2.29
N LYS A 237 22.96 -9.15 -3.48
CA LYS A 237 22.28 -7.85 -3.66
C LYS A 237 20.93 -7.81 -2.95
N PHE A 238 20.15 -8.88 -3.03
CA PHE A 238 18.86 -8.97 -2.35
C PHE A 238 19.04 -8.97 -0.83
N ALA A 239 19.97 -9.78 -0.31
CA ALA A 239 20.29 -9.85 1.11
C ALA A 239 20.80 -8.53 1.69
N ALA A 240 21.53 -7.73 0.90
CA ALA A 240 22.01 -6.43 1.34
C ALA A 240 20.93 -5.33 1.33
N LYS A 241 19.88 -5.48 0.50
CA LYS A 241 18.90 -4.41 0.24
C LYS A 241 17.54 -4.63 0.88
N TYR A 242 17.10 -5.89 1.02
CA TYR A 242 15.72 -6.22 1.36
C TYR A 242 15.62 -7.04 2.64
N GLY A 243 14.51 -6.89 3.34
CA GLY A 243 14.23 -7.67 4.55
C GLY A 243 13.93 -9.13 4.21
N VAL A 244 14.44 -10.06 5.02
CA VAL A 244 14.16 -11.49 4.89
C VAL A 244 12.85 -11.81 5.61
N VAL A 245 11.92 -12.42 4.88
CA VAL A 245 10.60 -12.84 5.37
C VAL A 245 10.62 -14.29 5.85
N GLY A 246 11.39 -15.15 5.19
CA GLY A 246 11.43 -16.57 5.53
C GLY A 246 12.05 -17.40 4.40
N LYS A 247 11.75 -18.69 4.40
CA LYS A 247 12.19 -19.66 3.41
C LYS A 247 11.05 -20.13 2.52
N LEU A 248 11.38 -20.38 1.26
CA LEU A 248 10.50 -21.06 0.34
C LEU A 248 10.55 -22.56 0.62
N LEU A 249 9.39 -23.13 0.89
CA LEU A 249 9.21 -24.56 1.11
C LEU A 249 9.26 -25.30 -0.25
N PRO A 250 9.80 -26.53 -0.28
CA PRO A 250 10.01 -27.30 -1.49
C PRO A 250 8.72 -27.61 -2.27
#